data_AF-A0A520CLC2-F1
#
_entry.id   AF-A0A520CLC2-F1
#
_cell.length_a   1.000
_cell.length_b   1.000
_cell.length_c   1.000
_cell.angle_alpha   90.00
_cell.angle_beta   90.00
_cell.angle_gamma   90.00
#
_symmetry.space_group_name_H-M   'P 1'
#
loop_
_entity.id
_entity.type
_entity.pdbx_description
1 polymer ?
#
loop_
_entity_poly.entity_id
_entity_poly.type
_entity_poly.pdbx_seq_one_letter_code
_entity_poly.pdbx_strand_id
1 'polypeptide(L)'
;MERDFFKQYVDEHRDAFESEALPPNMLGNILGNLKEREQLKAKKKMKLTYTWLAVACSLFLVAGAYLFISQDKNVIAGPKAQVASNTSNAIKQPIIHTQETKPKIKKEIVNKPQRTIAYHQKADPYKEIFKGLVDSSSVANRMDAIIKANALASLNNKLKIELCRTFSKDENDNVRLAALGILAKFSNDSYINGQLVESLSKQKDPVVQLELVKIMGSNSNPETTDKLIAMANNPFTVDAVKEQVYYALLTNK
;
A
#
# COMPACT_ATOMS: atom_id res chain seq x y z
N MET A 1 29.41 18.03 -21.87
CA MET A 1 29.31 18.65 -20.53
C MET A 1 27.83 18.66 -20.17
N GLU A 2 27.26 17.49 -19.88
CA GLU A 2 25.89 17.37 -19.37
C GLU A 2 25.94 17.82 -17.91
N ARG A 3 25.62 19.09 -17.66
CA ARG A 3 25.29 19.50 -16.30
C ARG A 3 24.00 18.77 -15.94
N ASP A 4 24.10 18.05 -14.84
CA ASP A 4 23.17 17.06 -14.33
C ASP A 4 21.73 17.62 -14.26
N PHE A 5 20.94 17.43 -15.32
CA PHE A 5 19.60 17.99 -15.49
C PHE A 5 18.71 17.71 -14.27
N PHE A 6 18.84 16.51 -13.71
CA PHE A 6 18.12 16.10 -12.50
C PHE A 6 18.49 16.95 -11.30
N LYS A 7 19.77 17.25 -11.13
CA LYS A 7 20.22 18.08 -10.02
C LYS A 7 19.66 19.50 -10.13
N GLN A 8 19.66 20.05 -11.35
CA GLN A 8 19.11 21.37 -11.60
C GLN A 8 17.59 21.41 -11.39
N TYR A 9 16.86 20.39 -11.84
CA TYR A 9 15.42 20.28 -11.62
C TYR A 9 15.06 20.15 -10.14
N VAL A 10 15.80 19.34 -9.38
CA VAL A 10 15.60 19.19 -7.92
C VAL A 10 15.94 20.50 -7.19
N ASP A 11 17.01 21.18 -7.58
CA ASP A 11 17.39 22.48 -6.99
C ASP A 11 16.35 23.57 -7.33
N GLU A 12 15.81 23.58 -8.55
CA GLU A 12 14.78 24.54 -9.01
C GLU A 12 13.42 24.31 -8.33
N HIS A 13 13.06 23.05 -8.08
CA HIS A 13 11.84 22.68 -7.38
C HIS A 13 12.05 22.38 -5.89
N ARG A 14 13.18 22.79 -5.32
CA ARG A 14 13.56 22.47 -3.94
C ARG A 14 12.47 22.84 -2.96
N ASP A 15 11.87 24.02 -3.10
CA ASP A 15 10.82 24.51 -2.20
C ASP A 15 9.57 23.61 -2.19
N ALA A 16 9.24 22.95 -3.31
CA ALA A 16 8.14 22.00 -3.36
C ALA A 16 8.45 20.73 -2.54
N PHE A 17 9.71 20.31 -2.50
CA PHE A 17 10.18 19.18 -1.68
C PHE A 17 10.40 19.55 -0.22
N GLU A 18 10.80 20.79 0.04
CA GLU A 18 11.03 21.35 1.37
C GLU A 18 9.73 21.84 2.04
N SER A 19 8.63 21.95 1.27
CA SER A 19 7.34 22.42 1.77
C SER A 19 6.84 21.60 2.97
N GLU A 20 6.40 22.29 4.01
CA GLU A 20 6.16 21.74 5.35
C GLU A 20 4.90 20.86 5.48
N ALA A 21 3.96 20.89 4.54
CA ALA A 21 2.66 20.25 4.73
C ALA A 21 2.30 19.29 3.60
N LEU A 22 1.67 18.17 3.95
CA LEU A 22 0.77 17.52 3.02
C LEU A 22 -0.28 18.56 2.58
N PRO A 23 -0.67 18.62 1.30
CA PRO A 23 -1.71 19.58 0.89
C PRO A 23 -2.94 19.36 1.79
N PRO A 24 -3.45 20.41 2.46
CA PRO A 24 -4.51 20.26 3.45
C PRO A 24 -5.70 19.55 2.81
N ASN A 25 -6.22 18.54 3.51
CA ASN A 25 -7.29 17.66 3.05
C ASN A 25 -6.93 16.69 1.89
N MET A 26 -5.68 16.26 1.75
CA MET A 26 -5.32 15.19 0.80
C MET A 26 -6.20 13.94 0.99
N LEU A 27 -6.43 13.51 2.24
CA LEU A 27 -7.35 12.42 2.53
C LEU A 27 -8.79 12.75 2.14
N GLY A 28 -9.27 13.97 2.40
CA GLY A 28 -10.60 14.41 1.96
C GLY A 28 -10.76 14.32 0.44
N ASN A 29 -9.74 14.73 -0.30
CA ASN A 29 -9.72 14.67 -1.76
C ASN A 29 -9.62 13.22 -2.26
N ILE A 30 -8.76 12.39 -1.66
CA ILE A 30 -8.64 10.98 -2.02
C ILE A 30 -9.94 10.23 -1.71
N LEU A 31 -10.50 10.41 -0.50
CA LEU A 31 -11.76 9.79 -0.08
C LEU A 31 -12.94 10.31 -0.92
N GLY A 32 -12.98 11.60 -1.24
CA GLY A 32 -13.96 12.18 -2.15
C GLY A 32 -13.90 11.53 -3.53
N ASN A 33 -12.69 11.44 -4.11
CA ASN A 33 -12.46 10.79 -5.40
C ASN A 33 -12.78 9.28 -5.36
N LEU A 34 -12.51 8.59 -4.25
CA LEU A 34 -12.85 7.18 -4.06
C LEU A 34 -14.36 6.97 -3.96
N LYS A 35 -15.06 7.79 -3.16
CA LYS A 35 -16.52 7.76 -3.03
C LYS A 35 -17.20 8.04 -4.36
N GLU A 36 -16.70 9.01 -5.11
CA GLU A 36 -17.18 9.30 -6.47
C GLU A 36 -16.99 8.08 -7.39
N ARG A 37 -15.80 7.45 -7.38
CA ARG A 37 -15.53 6.22 -8.14
C ARG A 37 -16.45 5.06 -7.74
N GLU A 38 -16.75 4.88 -6.46
CA GLU A 38 -17.69 3.86 -5.99
C GLU A 38 -19.11 4.13 -6.47
N GLN A 39 -19.58 5.38 -6.40
CA GLN A 39 -20.89 5.77 -6.92
C GLN A 39 -20.98 5.55 -8.44
N LEU A 40 -19.92 5.84 -9.19
CA LEU A 40 -19.85 5.57 -10.63
C LEU A 40 -19.90 4.06 -10.93
N LYS A 41 -19.18 3.23 -10.15
CA LYS A 41 -19.23 1.77 -10.28
C LYS A 41 -20.62 1.21 -9.94
N ALA A 42 -21.26 1.69 -8.89
CA ALA A 42 -22.62 1.28 -8.51
C ALA A 42 -23.64 1.62 -9.60
N LYS A 43 -23.58 2.85 -10.16
CA LYS A 43 -24.41 3.27 -11.30
C LYS A 43 -24.16 2.41 -12.55
N LYS A 44 -22.90 2.02 -12.84
CA LYS A 44 -22.57 1.13 -13.96
C LYS A 44 -23.10 -0.29 -13.75
N LYS A 45 -23.05 -0.83 -12.53
CA LYS A 45 -23.62 -2.15 -12.20
C LYS A 45 -25.14 -2.20 -12.40
N MET A 46 -25.88 -1.14 -12.04
CA MET A 46 -27.32 -1.08 -12.28
C MET A 46 -27.69 -1.17 -13.77
N LYS A 47 -26.87 -0.63 -14.69
CA LYS A 47 -27.17 -0.70 -16.14
C LYS A 47 -26.86 -2.06 -16.77
N LEU A 48 -25.97 -2.86 -16.18
CA LEU A 48 -25.51 -4.13 -16.76
C LEU A 48 -26.39 -5.33 -16.40
N THR A 49 -27.15 -5.27 -15.30
CA THR A 49 -28.01 -6.39 -14.88
C THR A 49 -29.31 -6.49 -15.67
N TYR A 50 -29.84 -5.37 -16.17
CA TYR A 50 -31.08 -5.35 -16.94
C TYR A 50 -30.95 -6.01 -18.32
N THR A 51 -29.79 -5.91 -18.97
CA THR A 51 -29.60 -6.45 -20.33
C THR A 51 -29.53 -7.97 -20.35
N TRP A 52 -28.95 -8.61 -19.34
CA TRP A 52 -28.90 -10.07 -19.24
C TRP A 52 -30.22 -10.68 -18.75
N LEU A 53 -30.93 -10.01 -17.84
CA LEU A 53 -32.23 -10.48 -17.36
C LEU A 53 -33.27 -10.54 -18.50
N ALA A 54 -33.30 -9.53 -19.36
CA ALA A 54 -34.19 -9.49 -20.52
C ALA A 54 -33.90 -10.63 -21.53
N VAL A 55 -32.62 -10.93 -21.77
CA VAL A 55 -32.21 -12.04 -22.67
C VAL A 55 -32.63 -13.39 -22.11
N ALA A 56 -32.46 -13.63 -20.80
CA ALA A 56 -32.89 -14.87 -20.16
C ALA A 56 -34.41 -15.09 -20.25
N CYS A 57 -35.22 -14.04 -20.01
CA CYS A 57 -36.68 -14.12 -20.15
C CYS A 57 -37.11 -14.48 -21.58
N SER A 58 -36.42 -13.96 -22.59
CA SER A 58 -36.74 -14.28 -23.99
C SER A 58 -36.47 -15.76 -24.33
N LEU A 59 -35.40 -16.36 -23.81
CA LEU A 59 -35.08 -17.77 -24.06
C LEU A 59 -36.08 -18.73 -23.40
N PHE A 60 -36.56 -18.41 -22.19
CA PHE A 60 -37.57 -19.22 -21.50
C PHE A 60 -38.93 -19.23 -22.22
N LEU A 61 -39.35 -18.10 -22.81
CA LEU A 61 -40.59 -18.04 -23.59
C LEU A 61 -40.52 -18.91 -24.86
N VAL A 62 -39.38 -18.88 -25.56
CA VAL A 62 -39.17 -19.70 -26.77
C VAL A 62 -39.13 -21.20 -26.42
N ALA A 63 -38.40 -21.58 -25.37
CA ALA A 63 -38.34 -22.97 -24.91
C ALA A 63 -39.69 -23.49 -24.39
N GLY A 64 -40.44 -22.65 -23.67
CA GLY A 64 -41.78 -22.98 -23.19
C GLY A 64 -42.76 -23.24 -24.33
N ALA A 65 -42.75 -22.40 -25.38
CA ALA A 65 -43.56 -22.61 -26.58
C ALA A 65 -43.19 -23.91 -27.32
N TYR A 66 -41.89 -24.22 -27.41
CA TYR A 66 -41.42 -25.45 -28.06
C TYR A 66 -41.86 -26.72 -27.33
N LEU A 67 -41.75 -26.74 -26.00
CA LEU A 67 -42.19 -27.89 -25.19
C LEU A 67 -43.72 -28.03 -25.19
N PHE A 68 -44.47 -26.93 -25.26
CA PHE A 68 -45.93 -26.96 -25.36
C PHE A 68 -46.41 -27.59 -26.68
N ILE A 69 -45.72 -27.33 -27.79
CA ILE A 69 -46.03 -27.91 -29.11
C ILE A 69 -45.60 -29.39 -29.20
N SER A 70 -44.64 -29.82 -28.37
CA SER A 70 -44.06 -31.17 -28.45
C SER A 70 -44.78 -32.24 -27.64
N GLN A 71 -45.88 -31.94 -26.92
CA GLN A 71 -46.55 -32.91 -26.04
C GLN A 71 -47.46 -33.93 -26.77
N ASP A 72 -47.76 -33.77 -28.05
CA ASP A 72 -48.50 -34.77 -28.83
C ASP A 72 -47.55 -35.64 -29.67
N LYS A 73 -47.01 -36.70 -29.04
CA LYS A 73 -46.60 -38.00 -29.63
C LYS A 73 -46.02 -38.95 -28.57
N ASN A 74 -46.77 -39.98 -28.20
CA ASN A 74 -46.31 -41.12 -27.39
C ASN A 74 -45.75 -42.25 -28.30
N VAL A 75 -44.70 -42.97 -27.86
CA VAL A 75 -44.60 -44.45 -27.72
C VAL A 75 -43.14 -44.95 -27.55
N ILE A 76 -42.86 -45.44 -26.33
CA ILE A 76 -42.19 -46.70 -25.83
C ILE A 76 -41.14 -47.46 -26.69
N ALA A 77 -40.02 -47.81 -26.01
CA ALA A 77 -39.29 -49.11 -25.97
C ALA A 77 -37.78 -49.07 -26.34
N GLY A 78 -36.91 -49.54 -25.43
CA GLY A 78 -35.56 -50.07 -25.75
C GLY A 78 -35.56 -51.61 -25.77
N PRO A 79 -34.42 -52.35 -25.70
CA PRO A 79 -32.99 -52.04 -25.94
C PRO A 79 -32.20 -53.14 -26.73
N LYS A 80 -30.87 -52.91 -26.94
CA LYS A 80 -29.69 -53.85 -27.08
C LYS A 80 -28.85 -53.75 -28.37
N ALA A 81 -27.58 -53.30 -28.17
CA ALA A 81 -26.26 -53.88 -28.52
C ALA A 81 -26.04 -54.46 -29.96
N GLN A 82 -24.96 -54.26 -30.74
CA GLN A 82 -23.50 -54.31 -30.54
C GLN A 82 -22.78 -53.86 -31.86
N VAL A 83 -21.69 -53.06 -31.82
CA VAL A 83 -20.27 -53.41 -32.16
C VAL A 83 -19.72 -52.84 -33.49
N ALA A 84 -18.45 -52.40 -33.39
CA ALA A 84 -17.37 -52.23 -34.39
C ALA A 84 -17.21 -50.91 -35.20
N SER A 85 -16.25 -50.10 -34.71
CA SER A 85 -15.11 -49.45 -35.39
C SER A 85 -15.27 -48.77 -36.77
N ASN A 86 -14.93 -47.47 -36.86
CA ASN A 86 -13.70 -46.98 -37.52
C ASN A 86 -13.55 -45.44 -37.48
N THR A 87 -12.35 -45.02 -37.11
CA THR A 87 -11.61 -43.75 -37.27
C THR A 87 -12.24 -42.57 -38.05
N SER A 88 -12.32 -41.38 -37.43
CA SER A 88 -11.43 -40.23 -37.76
C SER A 88 -11.83 -38.89 -37.09
N ASN A 89 -10.79 -38.20 -36.63
CA ASN A 89 -10.58 -36.74 -36.58
C ASN A 89 -11.19 -35.82 -35.49
N ALA A 90 -10.24 -35.34 -34.67
CA ALA A 90 -9.91 -33.94 -34.40
C ALA A 90 -10.57 -33.24 -33.19
N ILE A 91 -9.89 -33.34 -32.04
CA ILE A 91 -9.89 -32.32 -30.98
C ILE A 91 -8.46 -31.83 -30.81
N LYS A 92 -8.22 -30.55 -31.07
CA LYS A 92 -7.01 -29.83 -30.64
C LYS A 92 -7.40 -28.82 -29.57
N GLN A 93 -6.96 -29.06 -28.34
CA GLN A 93 -6.77 -28.04 -27.31
C GLN A 93 -5.39 -27.40 -27.51
N PRO A 94 -5.21 -26.08 -27.37
CA PRO A 94 -3.89 -25.51 -27.21
C PRO A 94 -3.56 -25.33 -25.73
N ILE A 95 -2.63 -26.14 -25.25
CA ILE A 95 -1.77 -25.83 -24.10
C ILE A 95 -0.54 -25.15 -24.69
N ILE A 96 -0.20 -23.93 -24.26
CA ILE A 96 1.10 -23.32 -24.56
C ILE A 96 1.91 -23.23 -23.27
N HIS A 97 3.06 -23.89 -23.34
CA HIS A 97 4.09 -24.01 -22.32
C HIS A 97 4.91 -22.73 -22.16
N THR A 98 5.25 -22.46 -20.89
CA THR A 98 6.46 -21.78 -20.46
C THR A 98 7.70 -22.49 -21.00
N GLN A 99 8.65 -21.77 -21.60
CA GLN A 99 10.05 -22.18 -21.66
C GLN A 99 10.99 -21.00 -21.42
N GLU A 100 11.79 -21.15 -20.37
CA GLU A 100 13.00 -20.40 -20.08
C GLU A 100 14.09 -20.71 -21.11
N THR A 101 14.84 -19.70 -21.55
CA THR A 101 16.21 -19.89 -22.07
C THR A 101 17.09 -18.68 -21.74
N LYS A 102 18.28 -18.98 -21.21
CA LYS A 102 19.52 -18.16 -21.18
C LYS A 102 20.68 -19.14 -21.45
N PRO A 103 21.92 -18.73 -21.79
CA PRO A 103 22.40 -17.47 -22.39
C PRO A 103 23.39 -17.71 -23.57
N LYS A 104 23.76 -16.66 -24.33
CA LYS A 104 25.05 -16.62 -25.07
C LYS A 104 25.66 -15.20 -25.05
N ILE A 105 26.95 -15.18 -24.71
CA ILE A 105 27.83 -14.03 -24.50
C ILE A 105 28.48 -13.60 -25.83
N LYS A 106 28.56 -12.29 -26.07
CA LYS A 106 29.65 -11.68 -26.87
C LYS A 106 30.23 -10.48 -26.12
N LYS A 107 31.56 -10.40 -26.18
CA LYS A 107 32.43 -9.47 -25.45
C LYS A 107 32.55 -8.16 -26.22
N GLU A 108 32.51 -7.04 -25.52
CA GLU A 108 33.13 -5.79 -25.97
C GLU A 108 33.89 -5.18 -24.80
N ILE A 109 35.16 -4.87 -25.05
CA ILE A 109 36.16 -4.38 -24.10
C ILE A 109 36.35 -2.89 -24.41
N VAL A 110 35.96 -1.97 -23.51
CA VAL A 110 36.53 -0.61 -23.46
C VAL A 110 36.52 -0.06 -22.02
N ASN A 111 37.73 0.01 -21.46
CA ASN A 111 38.33 1.00 -20.55
C ASN A 111 37.54 1.56 -19.35
N LYS A 112 37.90 1.06 -18.17
CA LYS A 112 37.55 1.57 -16.85
C LYS A 112 38.47 2.74 -16.47
N PRO A 113 37.99 3.98 -16.26
CA PRO A 113 38.77 4.97 -15.54
C PRO A 113 38.84 4.54 -14.07
N GLN A 114 40.07 4.27 -13.63
CA GLN A 114 40.43 3.92 -12.26
C GLN A 114 40.18 5.15 -11.38
N ARG A 115 38.97 5.22 -10.79
CA ARG A 115 38.70 6.14 -9.68
C ARG A 115 39.62 5.73 -8.53
N THR A 116 40.59 6.58 -8.24
CA THR A 116 41.43 6.51 -7.05
C THR A 116 40.50 6.42 -5.84
N ILE A 117 40.58 5.31 -5.12
CA ILE A 117 39.86 5.16 -3.85
C ILE A 117 40.64 6.02 -2.85
N ALA A 118 40.22 7.28 -2.71
CA ALA A 118 40.50 8.02 -1.49
C ALA A 118 39.90 7.19 -0.34
N TYR A 119 40.75 6.74 0.57
CA TYR A 119 40.33 6.01 1.76
C TYR A 119 39.56 6.99 2.66
N HIS A 120 38.26 7.16 2.40
CA HIS A 120 37.38 7.85 3.30
C HIS A 120 37.36 7.04 4.61
N GLN A 121 37.77 7.66 5.72
CA GLN A 121 37.45 7.17 7.05
C GLN A 121 35.99 6.72 7.03
N LYS A 122 35.72 5.44 7.34
CA LYS A 122 34.35 4.94 7.50
C LYS A 122 33.70 5.81 8.58
N ALA A 123 32.91 6.80 8.14
CA ALA A 123 32.16 7.64 9.04
C ALA A 123 31.29 6.74 9.90
N ASP A 124 31.25 6.99 11.20
CA ASP A 124 30.32 6.31 12.09
C ASP A 124 28.90 6.56 11.56
N PRO A 125 28.19 5.51 11.07
CA PRO A 125 26.89 5.69 10.44
C PRO A 125 25.89 6.33 11.40
N TYR A 126 26.01 6.07 12.71
CA TYR A 126 25.13 6.68 13.71
C TYR A 126 25.31 8.19 13.80
N LYS A 127 26.55 8.67 13.68
CA LYS A 127 26.87 10.11 13.74
C LYS A 127 26.37 10.83 12.50
N GLU A 128 26.51 10.22 11.33
CA GLU A 128 26.01 10.78 10.07
C GLU A 128 24.48 10.89 10.07
N ILE A 129 23.79 9.80 10.45
CA ILE A 129 22.34 9.77 10.55
C ILE A 129 21.86 10.82 11.55
N PHE A 130 22.46 10.89 12.73
CA PHE A 130 22.06 11.88 13.75
C PHE A 130 22.20 13.30 13.21
N LYS A 131 23.32 13.61 12.53
CA LYS A 131 23.54 14.94 11.93
C LYS A 131 22.46 15.29 10.92
N GLY A 132 22.04 14.35 10.08
CA GLY A 132 20.98 14.60 9.11
C GLY A 132 19.61 14.75 9.76
N LEU A 133 19.27 13.98 10.81
CA LEU A 133 17.99 14.12 11.53
C LEU A 133 17.82 15.48 12.22
N VAL A 134 18.91 16.05 12.76
CA VAL A 134 18.87 17.35 13.45
C VAL A 134 18.96 18.55 12.49
N ASP A 135 19.10 18.31 11.19
CA ASP A 135 19.18 19.37 10.19
C ASP A 135 17.79 19.98 9.95
N SER A 136 17.48 21.05 10.69
CA SER A 136 16.23 21.78 10.54
C SER A 136 16.13 22.51 9.19
N SER A 137 17.23 22.71 8.48
CA SER A 137 17.24 23.50 7.23
C SER A 137 16.84 22.73 5.98
N SER A 138 16.74 21.40 6.06
CA SER A 138 16.36 20.58 4.89
C SER A 138 15.61 19.31 5.27
N VAL A 139 14.36 19.23 4.82
CA VAL A 139 13.51 18.03 4.74
C VAL A 139 14.24 16.91 4.02
N ALA A 140 14.91 17.21 2.89
CA ALA A 140 15.63 16.20 2.12
C ALA A 140 16.75 15.54 2.94
N ASN A 141 17.53 16.32 3.70
CA ASN A 141 18.59 15.80 4.57
C ASN A 141 18.02 14.95 5.71
N ARG A 142 16.92 15.39 6.34
CA ARG A 142 16.24 14.59 7.38
C ARG A 142 15.70 13.29 6.82
N MET A 143 15.09 13.31 5.63
CA MET A 143 14.56 12.12 4.98
C MET A 143 15.67 11.13 4.59
N ASP A 144 16.78 11.62 4.02
CA ASP A 144 17.95 10.80 3.72
C ASP A 144 18.51 10.12 4.99
N ALA A 145 18.56 10.85 6.11
CA ALA A 145 18.96 10.28 7.38
C ALA A 145 18.00 9.18 7.88
N ILE A 146 16.69 9.37 7.72
CA ILE A 146 15.67 8.35 8.05
C ILE A 146 15.85 7.10 7.17
N ILE A 147 16.09 7.28 5.86
CA ILE A 147 16.36 6.18 4.93
C ILE A 147 17.61 5.41 5.36
N LYS A 148 18.68 6.11 5.73
CA LYS A 148 19.90 5.49 6.26
C LYS A 148 19.66 4.76 7.59
N ALA A 149 18.85 5.34 8.49
CA ALA A 149 18.45 4.70 9.74
C ALA A 149 17.69 3.39 9.52
N ASN A 150 16.93 3.27 8.43
CA ASN A 150 16.21 2.04 8.08
C ASN A 150 17.13 0.83 7.84
N ALA A 151 18.38 1.08 7.41
CA ALA A 151 19.37 0.02 7.18
C ALA A 151 20.04 -0.48 8.47
N LEU A 152 19.83 0.19 9.60
CA LEU A 152 20.42 -0.22 10.88
C LEU A 152 19.68 -1.44 11.47
N ALA A 153 20.46 -2.35 12.05
CA ALA A 153 19.93 -3.48 12.81
C ALA A 153 19.46 -3.08 14.22
N SER A 154 19.99 -1.99 14.78
CA SER A 154 19.63 -1.46 16.09
C SER A 154 19.80 0.05 16.15
N LEU A 155 19.12 0.70 17.09
CA LEU A 155 19.24 2.12 17.36
C LEU A 155 19.97 2.33 18.68
N ASN A 156 21.00 3.17 18.67
CA ASN A 156 21.57 3.67 19.92
C ASN A 156 20.62 4.68 20.59
N ASN A 157 20.84 4.99 21.87
CA ASN A 157 19.95 5.88 22.62
C ASN A 157 19.80 7.27 21.99
N LYS A 158 20.86 7.81 21.39
CA LYS A 158 20.80 9.14 20.75
C LYS A 158 19.87 9.13 19.53
N LEU A 159 20.04 8.15 18.63
CA LEU A 159 19.17 8.02 17.46
C LEU A 159 17.73 7.70 17.84
N LYS A 160 17.52 6.87 18.87
CA LYS A 160 16.19 6.56 19.40
C LYS A 160 15.47 7.84 19.84
N ILE A 161 16.09 8.63 20.70
CA ILE A 161 15.54 9.89 21.20
C ILE A 161 15.26 10.84 20.04
N GLU A 162 16.21 10.95 19.11
CA GLU A 162 16.10 11.86 17.98
C GLU A 162 14.98 11.47 17.01
N LEU A 163 14.86 10.19 16.65
CA LEU A 163 13.76 9.70 15.81
C LEU A 163 12.40 9.90 16.48
N CYS A 164 12.28 9.69 17.80
CA CYS A 164 11.05 10.01 18.54
C CYS A 164 10.74 11.51 18.50
N ARG A 165 11.76 12.38 18.63
CA ARG A 165 11.60 13.84 18.50
C ARG A 165 11.14 14.22 17.09
N THR A 166 11.78 13.68 16.06
CA THR A 166 11.42 13.87 14.65
C THR A 166 9.97 13.44 14.41
N PHE A 167 9.60 12.22 14.78
CA PHE A 167 8.21 11.74 14.68
C PHE A 167 7.22 12.65 15.42
N SER A 168 7.58 13.19 16.58
CA SER A 168 6.66 13.98 17.39
C SER A 168 6.52 15.43 16.96
N LYS A 169 7.58 16.02 16.39
CA LYS A 169 7.73 17.48 16.27
C LYS A 169 8.30 17.97 14.94
N ASP A 170 8.62 17.11 13.99
CA ASP A 170 9.06 17.60 12.67
C ASP A 170 7.95 18.42 12.03
N GLU A 171 8.32 19.56 11.48
CA GLU A 171 7.39 20.47 10.81
C GLU A 171 6.77 19.77 9.60
N ASN A 172 7.52 18.88 8.95
CA ASN A 172 7.06 18.15 7.77
C ASN A 172 6.36 16.82 8.12
N ASP A 173 5.09 16.70 7.75
CA ASP A 173 4.26 15.52 8.01
C ASP A 173 4.86 14.24 7.39
N ASN A 174 5.47 14.32 6.20
CA ASN A 174 6.10 13.17 5.54
C ASN A 174 7.33 12.71 6.32
N VAL A 175 8.11 13.64 6.88
CA VAL A 175 9.26 13.31 7.73
C VAL A 175 8.76 12.62 9.01
N ARG A 176 7.66 13.11 9.62
CA ARG A 176 7.05 12.44 10.77
C ARG A 176 6.58 11.03 10.42
N LEU A 177 5.90 10.85 9.28
CA LEU A 177 5.42 9.54 8.81
C LEU A 177 6.58 8.56 8.52
N ALA A 178 7.65 9.04 7.89
CA ALA A 178 8.82 8.24 7.63
C ALA A 178 9.53 7.82 8.93
N ALA A 179 9.67 8.75 9.89
CA ALA A 179 10.22 8.45 11.21
C ALA A 179 9.37 7.41 11.97
N LEU A 180 8.04 7.54 11.92
CA LEU A 180 7.10 6.56 12.48
C LEU A 180 7.34 5.17 11.90
N GLY A 181 7.55 5.05 10.59
CA GLY A 181 7.86 3.79 9.93
C GLY A 181 9.13 3.11 10.47
N ILE A 182 10.17 3.89 10.80
CA ILE A 182 11.37 3.36 11.45
C ILE A 182 11.07 2.94 12.89
N LEU A 183 10.40 3.79 13.67
CA LEU A 183 10.06 3.50 15.07
C LEU A 183 9.20 2.25 15.20
N ALA A 184 8.30 1.98 14.24
CA ALA A 184 7.48 0.77 14.21
C ALA A 184 8.32 -0.52 14.21
N LYS A 185 9.45 -0.55 13.48
CA LYS A 185 10.38 -1.69 13.45
C LYS A 185 11.02 -1.97 14.81
N PHE A 186 11.12 -0.95 15.65
CA PHE A 186 11.74 -1.00 16.97
C PHE A 186 10.70 -0.83 18.10
N SER A 187 9.42 -1.03 17.82
CA SER A 187 8.30 -0.82 18.76
C SER A 187 8.30 -1.74 20.00
N ASN A 188 9.11 -2.81 19.98
CA ASN A 188 9.38 -3.66 21.14
C ASN A 188 10.27 -2.99 22.19
N ASP A 189 10.97 -1.90 21.84
CA ASP A 189 11.72 -1.10 22.79
C ASP A 189 10.76 -0.27 23.66
N SER A 190 10.83 -0.43 24.98
CA SER A 190 9.86 0.17 25.91
C SER A 190 9.81 1.69 25.83
N TYR A 191 10.93 2.35 25.60
CA TYR A 191 10.97 3.81 25.44
C TYR A 191 10.26 4.23 24.15
N ILE A 192 10.56 3.56 23.02
CA ILE A 192 9.90 3.85 21.75
C ILE A 192 8.40 3.59 21.86
N ASN A 193 8.02 2.44 22.43
CA ASN A 193 6.62 2.07 22.64
C ASN A 193 5.88 3.15 23.43
N GLY A 194 6.44 3.58 24.57
CA GLY A 194 5.85 4.64 25.40
C GLY A 194 5.67 5.95 24.65
N GLN A 195 6.66 6.34 23.82
CA GLN A 195 6.52 7.52 22.96
C GLN A 195 5.41 7.38 21.91
N LEU A 196 5.29 6.22 21.26
CA LEU A 196 4.23 5.95 20.28
C LEU A 196 2.83 5.95 20.92
N VAL A 197 2.69 5.32 22.10
CA VAL A 197 1.44 5.33 22.88
C VAL A 197 1.08 6.75 23.26
N GLU A 198 2.01 7.54 23.79
CA GLU A 198 1.78 8.93 24.16
C GLU A 198 1.36 9.79 22.95
N SER A 199 1.93 9.53 21.78
CA SER A 199 1.64 10.24 20.54
C SER A 199 0.22 10.03 20.01
N LEU A 200 -0.49 8.96 20.38
CA LEU A 200 -1.89 8.73 19.96
C LEU A 200 -2.80 9.92 20.31
N SER A 201 -2.55 10.58 21.44
CA SER A 201 -3.33 11.74 21.88
C SER A 201 -2.77 13.09 21.39
N LYS A 202 -1.58 13.11 20.79
CA LYS A 202 -0.85 14.35 20.45
C LYS A 202 -0.75 14.62 18.95
N GLN A 203 -0.66 13.57 18.13
CA GLN A 203 -0.57 13.73 16.67
C GLN A 203 -1.86 14.35 16.15
N LYS A 204 -1.74 15.35 15.28
CA LYS A 204 -2.88 16.10 14.74
C LYS A 204 -3.11 15.87 13.26
N ASP A 205 -2.05 15.52 12.52
CA ASP A 205 -2.19 15.21 11.11
C ASP A 205 -2.96 13.87 10.94
N PRO A 206 -4.07 13.85 10.20
CA PRO A 206 -4.88 12.65 10.03
C PRO A 206 -4.16 11.46 9.39
N VAL A 207 -3.19 11.70 8.49
CA VAL A 207 -2.43 10.62 7.84
C VAL A 207 -1.49 9.97 8.85
N VAL A 208 -0.76 10.78 9.61
CA VAL A 208 0.12 10.31 10.70
C VAL A 208 -0.69 9.61 11.79
N GLN A 209 -1.86 10.14 12.18
CA GLN A 209 -2.76 9.48 13.13
C GLN A 209 -3.21 8.11 12.64
N LEU A 210 -3.64 8.02 11.38
CA LEU A 210 -4.11 6.77 10.79
C LEU A 210 -3.03 5.68 10.85
N GLU A 211 -1.80 6.03 10.46
CA GLU A 211 -0.70 5.08 10.47
C GLU A 211 -0.29 4.69 11.90
N LEU A 212 -0.25 5.66 12.82
CA LEU A 212 0.04 5.39 14.22
C LEU A 212 -0.99 4.43 14.83
N VAL A 213 -2.29 4.61 14.55
CA VAL A 213 -3.35 3.71 15.02
C VAL A 213 -3.20 2.32 14.42
N LYS A 214 -2.78 2.18 13.15
CA LYS A 214 -2.50 0.84 12.57
C LYS A 214 -1.36 0.12 13.28
N ILE A 215 -0.29 0.86 13.60
CA ILE A 215 0.89 0.29 14.28
C ILE A 215 0.55 -0.08 15.73
N MET A 216 -0.12 0.81 16.45
CA MET A 216 -0.37 0.64 17.88
C MET A 216 -1.66 -0.12 18.18
N GLY A 217 -2.60 -0.19 17.24
CA GLY A 217 -3.92 -0.79 17.44
C GLY A 217 -3.92 -2.30 17.65
N SER A 218 -2.82 -2.98 17.33
CA SER A 218 -2.61 -4.40 17.63
C SER A 218 -2.09 -4.65 19.05
N ASN A 219 -1.81 -3.60 19.82
CA ASN A 219 -1.28 -3.70 21.18
C ASN A 219 -2.41 -3.68 22.20
N SER A 220 -2.64 -4.79 22.90
CA SER A 220 -3.73 -4.96 23.87
C SER A 220 -3.51 -4.27 25.22
N ASN A 221 -2.49 -3.42 25.36
CA ASN A 221 -2.24 -2.76 26.63
C ASN A 221 -3.38 -1.77 27.01
N PRO A 222 -3.75 -1.68 28.31
CA PRO A 222 -4.88 -0.84 28.74
C PRO A 222 -4.74 0.63 28.35
N GLU A 223 -3.52 1.20 28.46
CA GLU A 223 -3.28 2.61 28.15
C GLU A 223 -3.55 2.94 26.67
N THR A 224 -3.17 2.05 25.76
CA THR A 224 -3.42 2.19 24.31
C THR A 224 -4.91 2.12 24.05
N THR A 225 -5.60 1.15 24.65
CA THR A 225 -7.06 1.02 24.54
C THR A 225 -7.77 2.28 25.01
N ASP A 226 -7.39 2.85 26.16
CA ASP A 226 -7.99 4.08 26.68
C ASP A 226 -7.78 5.26 25.74
N LYS A 227 -6.57 5.42 25.17
CA LYS A 227 -6.28 6.47 24.19
C LYS A 227 -7.07 6.29 22.90
N LEU A 228 -7.20 5.05 22.41
CA LEU A 228 -8.01 4.73 21.24
C LEU A 228 -9.49 5.06 21.49
N ILE A 229 -10.05 4.68 22.64
CA ILE A 229 -11.42 5.05 23.02
C ILE A 229 -11.59 6.58 23.06
N ALA A 230 -10.62 7.31 23.62
CA ALA A 230 -10.63 8.76 23.62
C ALA A 230 -10.62 9.36 22.19
N MET A 231 -9.84 8.77 21.27
CA MET A 231 -9.84 9.19 19.87
C MET A 231 -11.17 8.95 19.16
N ALA A 232 -11.84 7.81 19.42
CA ALA A 232 -13.14 7.47 18.85
C ALA A 232 -14.24 8.45 19.30
N ASN A 233 -14.20 8.84 20.59
CA ASN A 233 -15.17 9.76 21.19
C ASN A 233 -14.88 11.24 20.91
N ASN A 234 -13.70 11.56 20.37
CA ASN A 234 -13.34 12.95 20.08
C ASN A 234 -14.10 13.45 18.83
N PRO A 235 -14.94 14.51 18.94
CA PRO A 235 -15.70 15.03 17.82
C PRO A 235 -14.81 15.60 16.69
N PHE A 236 -13.56 15.99 17.00
CA PHE A 236 -12.60 16.54 16.04
C PHE A 236 -11.73 15.48 15.35
N THR A 237 -11.78 14.20 15.77
CA THR A 237 -11.12 13.13 15.03
C THR A 237 -11.87 12.90 13.71
N VAL A 238 -11.13 12.90 12.59
CA VAL A 238 -11.73 12.69 11.27
C VAL A 238 -12.31 11.28 11.14
N ASP A 239 -13.37 11.13 10.34
CA ASP A 239 -14.12 9.86 10.24
C ASP A 239 -13.23 8.67 9.85
N ALA A 240 -12.33 8.83 8.89
CA ALA A 240 -11.42 7.77 8.47
C ALA A 240 -10.50 7.28 9.61
N VAL A 241 -10.08 8.18 10.50
CA VAL A 241 -9.29 7.81 11.69
C VAL A 241 -10.17 7.11 12.71
N LYS A 242 -11.41 7.56 12.93
CA LYS A 242 -12.37 6.88 13.81
C LYS A 242 -12.66 5.46 13.35
N GLU A 243 -12.88 5.25 12.05
CA GLU A 243 -13.08 3.92 11.47
C GLU A 243 -11.90 2.99 11.76
N GLN A 244 -10.68 3.48 11.58
CA GLN A 244 -9.47 2.72 11.90
C GLN A 244 -9.32 2.43 13.40
N VAL A 245 -9.70 3.39 14.26
CA VAL A 245 -9.72 3.21 15.72
C VAL A 245 -10.73 2.14 16.12
N TYR A 246 -11.95 2.17 15.58
CA TYR A 246 -12.94 1.12 15.84
C TYR A 246 -12.46 -0.24 15.35
N TYR A 247 -11.85 -0.31 14.17
CA TYR A 247 -11.25 -1.53 13.67
C TYR A 247 -10.19 -2.08 14.62
N ALA A 248 -9.28 -1.22 15.11
CA ALA A 248 -8.29 -1.61 16.10
C ALA A 248 -8.95 -2.14 17.37
N LEU A 249 -9.88 -1.40 17.97
CA LEU A 249 -10.58 -1.80 19.21
C LEU A 249 -11.36 -3.13 19.07
N LEU A 250 -11.89 -3.43 17.89
CA LEU A 250 -12.64 -4.68 17.63
C LEU A 250 -11.73 -5.88 17.35
N THR A 251 -10.49 -5.65 16.91
CA THR A 251 -9.57 -6.71 16.50
C THR A 251 -8.45 -6.97 17.50
N ASN A 252 -8.22 -6.04 18.41
CA ASN A 252 -7.28 -6.15 19.51
C ASN A 252 -7.79 -7.22 20.50
N LYS A 253 -7.08 -8.36 20.60
CA LYS A 253 -7.42 -9.50 21.45
C LYS A 253 -6.38 -9.70 22.54
#